data_AF-K2D8F3-F1
#
_entry.id   AF-K2D8F3-F1
#
_cell.length_a   1.000
_cell.length_b   1.000
_cell.length_c   1.000
_cell.angle_alpha   90.00
_cell.angle_beta   90.00
_cell.angle_gamma   90.00
#
_symmetry.space_group_name_H-M   'P 1'
#
loop_
_entity.id
_entity.type
_entity.pdbx_description
1 polymer ?
#
loop_
_entity_poly.entity_id
_entity_poly.type
_entity_poly.pdbx_seq_one_letter_code
_entity_poly.pdbx_strand_id
1 'polypeptide(L)'
;MESLKVYFLIANRMYGDGVRSGLGLSVENHYAFPVIMNGEFPPFTTYMSDNIAWVKDMEGQVYSCGAPAPDNCVDEEGDKLIAEISLEELGEALRDADFIIPYGLSKQTNEPPPSCSGA
;
A
#
# COMPACT_ATOMS: atom_id res chain seq x y z
N MET A 1 -5.55 18.01 -15.15
CA MET A 1 -5.96 17.10 -14.06
C MET A 1 -4.84 17.17 -13.04
N GLU A 2 -5.15 17.44 -11.78
CA GLU A 2 -4.15 17.54 -10.72
C GLU A 2 -3.77 16.13 -10.26
N SER A 3 -2.49 15.86 -10.09
CA SER A 3 -2.00 14.57 -9.61
C SER A 3 -2.14 14.51 -8.09
N LEU A 4 -2.79 13.47 -7.59
CA LEU A 4 -3.03 13.26 -6.16
C LEU A 4 -1.99 12.30 -5.59
N LYS A 5 -1.62 12.50 -4.32
CA LYS A 5 -0.85 11.58 -3.50
C LYS A 5 -1.79 10.68 -2.70
N VAL A 6 -1.80 9.40 -3.01
CA VAL A 6 -2.75 8.44 -2.47
C VAL A 6 -2.03 7.31 -1.75
N TYR A 7 -2.36 7.10 -0.48
CA TYR A 7 -1.83 6.01 0.32
C TYR A 7 -2.88 4.92 0.50
N PHE A 8 -2.53 3.66 0.23
CA PHE A 8 -3.36 2.51 0.56
C PHE A 8 -2.80 1.83 1.81
N LEU A 9 -3.52 1.89 2.93
CA LEU A 9 -3.13 1.22 4.17
C LEU A 9 -3.71 -0.20 4.18
N ILE A 10 -2.88 -1.18 3.84
CA ILE A 10 -3.29 -2.57 3.61
C ILE A 10 -3.05 -3.39 4.89
N ALA A 11 -4.13 -3.85 5.52
CA ALA A 11 -4.07 -4.54 6.82
C ALA A 11 -4.09 -6.09 6.75
N ASN A 12 -4.02 -6.71 5.56
CA ASN A 12 -4.33 -8.13 5.37
C ASN A 12 -3.44 -8.79 4.29
N ARG A 13 -3.32 -10.13 4.36
CA ARG A 13 -2.81 -11.09 3.34
C ARG A 13 -3.30 -10.84 1.89
N MET A 14 -4.39 -10.11 1.70
CA MET A 14 -4.89 -9.66 0.37
C MET A 14 -4.18 -8.39 -0.14
N TYR A 15 -2.89 -8.20 0.16
CA TYR A 15 -2.14 -7.01 -0.26
C TYR A 15 -2.03 -6.87 -1.78
N GLY A 16 -2.10 -7.98 -2.52
CA GLY A 16 -2.03 -7.95 -3.98
C GLY A 16 -3.13 -7.13 -4.64
N ASP A 17 -4.34 -7.11 -4.07
CA ASP A 17 -5.44 -6.32 -4.63
C ASP A 17 -5.27 -4.83 -4.32
N GLY A 18 -4.71 -4.51 -3.14
CA GLY A 18 -4.35 -3.16 -2.75
C GLY A 18 -3.24 -2.57 -3.62
N VAL A 19 -2.17 -3.33 -3.87
CA VAL A 19 -1.08 -2.94 -4.78
C VAL A 19 -1.59 -2.72 -6.20
N ARG A 20 -2.44 -3.63 -6.72
CA ARG A 20 -3.06 -3.47 -8.05
C ARG A 20 -3.97 -2.25 -8.13
N SER A 21 -4.69 -1.93 -7.05
CA SER A 21 -5.51 -0.72 -6.98
C SER A 21 -4.64 0.54 -7.02
N GLY A 22 -3.49 0.51 -6.34
CA GLY A 22 -2.47 1.57 -6.42
C GLY A 22 -1.93 1.76 -7.84
N LEU A 23 -1.55 0.67 -8.51
CA LEU A 23 -1.09 0.70 -9.90
C LEU A 23 -2.16 1.31 -10.84
N GLY A 24 -3.43 0.99 -10.64
CA GLY A 24 -4.52 1.60 -11.39
C GLY A 24 -4.55 3.13 -11.28
N LEU A 25 -4.27 3.69 -10.10
CA LEU A 25 -4.14 5.13 -9.91
C LEU A 25 -2.85 5.70 -10.53
N SER A 26 -1.75 4.95 -10.47
CA SER A 26 -0.50 5.32 -11.14
C SER A 26 -0.69 5.48 -12.65
N VAL A 27 -1.43 4.56 -13.29
CA VAL A 27 -1.76 4.64 -14.73
C VAL A 27 -2.58 5.90 -15.08
N GLU A 28 -3.37 6.41 -14.14
CA GLU A 28 -4.14 7.66 -14.28
C GLU A 28 -3.32 8.91 -13.87
N ASN A 29 -1.98 8.81 -13.76
CA ASN A 29 -1.04 9.86 -13.37
C ASN A 29 -1.26 10.40 -11.93
N HIS A 30 -1.55 9.51 -10.99
CA HIS A 30 -1.52 9.80 -9.55
C HIS A 30 -0.33 9.11 -8.87
N TYR A 31 0.20 9.72 -7.81
CA TYR A 31 1.26 9.12 -7.01
C TYR A 31 0.64 8.14 -6.01
N ALA A 32 0.86 6.84 -6.22
CA ALA A 32 0.28 5.80 -5.40
C ALA A 32 1.33 5.17 -4.47
N PHE A 33 0.98 5.08 -3.18
CA PHE A 33 1.83 4.52 -2.13
C PHE A 33 1.09 3.40 -1.39
N PRO A 34 1.07 2.17 -1.91
CA PRO A 34 0.56 1.02 -1.17
C PRO A 34 1.47 0.69 0.02
N VAL A 35 0.90 0.64 1.22
CA VAL A 35 1.62 0.35 2.47
C VAL A 35 1.06 -0.93 3.08
N ILE A 36 1.89 -1.96 3.14
CA ILE A 36 1.55 -3.25 3.73
C ILE A 36 1.85 -3.19 5.23
N MET A 37 0.81 -3.27 6.05
CA MET A 37 0.88 -3.09 7.49
C MET A 37 0.94 -4.45 8.21
N ASN A 38 1.92 -4.62 9.12
CA ASN A 38 2.04 -5.76 10.04
C ASN A 38 1.90 -7.14 9.35
N GLY A 39 2.41 -7.25 8.11
CA GLY A 39 2.07 -8.35 7.21
C GLY A 39 3.06 -9.52 7.25
N GLU A 40 2.52 -10.73 7.20
CA GLU A 40 3.23 -11.89 6.66
C GLU A 40 3.16 -11.83 5.13
N PHE A 41 4.32 -11.80 4.48
CA PHE A 41 4.41 -11.85 3.02
C PHE A 41 4.21 -13.28 2.53
N PRO A 42 3.15 -13.61 1.77
CA PRO A 42 3.10 -14.87 1.05
C PRO A 42 4.12 -14.84 -0.10
N PRO A 43 4.33 -16.00 -0.77
CA PRO A 43 5.27 -16.09 -1.87
C PRO A 43 4.97 -15.08 -2.97
N PHE A 44 5.98 -14.29 -3.31
CA PHE A 44 5.90 -13.37 -4.43
C PHE A 44 5.89 -14.14 -5.74
N THR A 45 4.89 -13.83 -6.56
CA THR A 45 4.84 -14.28 -7.95
C THR A 45 5.51 -13.21 -8.81
N THR A 46 6.07 -13.59 -9.96
CA THR A 46 6.65 -12.65 -10.94
C THR A 46 5.66 -11.54 -11.28
N TYR A 47 4.38 -11.89 -11.49
CA TYR A 47 3.31 -10.93 -11.75
C TYR A 47 3.16 -9.88 -10.64
N MET A 48 3.35 -10.24 -9.37
CA MET A 48 3.30 -9.28 -8.27
C MET A 48 4.51 -8.34 -8.30
N SER A 49 5.71 -8.89 -8.52
CA SER A 49 6.95 -8.12 -8.62
C SER A 49 6.87 -7.11 -9.77
N ASP A 50 6.36 -7.52 -10.94
CA ASP A 50 6.17 -6.65 -12.10
C ASP A 50 5.24 -5.48 -11.79
N ASN A 51 4.11 -5.74 -11.11
CA ASN A 51 3.19 -4.67 -10.71
C ASN A 51 3.85 -3.67 -9.76
N ILE A 52 4.71 -4.12 -8.85
CA ILE A 52 5.42 -3.24 -7.90
C ILE A 52 6.48 -2.42 -8.64
N ALA A 53 7.21 -3.03 -9.57
CA ALA A 53 8.16 -2.32 -10.41
C ALA A 53 7.47 -1.22 -11.22
N TRP A 54 6.31 -1.50 -11.81
CA TRP A 54 5.55 -0.49 -12.55
C TRP A 54 5.05 0.66 -11.66
N VAL A 55 4.68 0.39 -10.41
CA VAL A 55 4.35 1.46 -9.45
C VAL A 55 5.58 2.34 -9.19
N LYS A 56 6.77 1.75 -9.02
CA LYS A 56 8.04 2.47 -8.83
C LYS A 56 8.40 3.32 -10.06
N ASP A 57 8.23 2.79 -11.27
CA ASP A 57 8.48 3.49 -12.53
C ASP A 57 7.56 4.70 -12.73
N MET A 58 6.37 4.68 -12.13
CA MET A 58 5.39 5.77 -12.14
C MET A 58 5.50 6.70 -10.91
N GLU A 59 6.69 6.79 -10.31
CA GLU A 59 7.00 7.64 -9.15
C GLU A 59 6.21 7.31 -7.86
N GLY A 60 5.61 6.12 -7.80
CA GLY A 60 5.05 5.54 -6.57
C GLY A 60 6.08 4.72 -5.79
N GLN A 61 5.66 4.17 -4.65
CA GLN A 61 6.47 3.21 -3.90
C GLN A 61 5.59 2.30 -3.06
N VAL A 62 5.88 0.99 -3.10
CA VAL A 62 5.26 0.04 -2.17
C VAL A 62 6.09 -0.06 -0.92
N TYR A 63 5.45 0.10 0.24
CA TYR A 63 6.09 0.08 1.54
C TYR A 63 5.67 -1.13 2.37
N SER A 64 6.58 -1.57 3.24
CA SER A 64 6.29 -2.44 4.39
C SER A 64 6.43 -1.64 5.67
N CYS A 65 5.39 -1.66 6.51
CA CYS A 65 5.41 -1.00 7.82
C CYS A 65 5.08 -2.03 8.91
N GLY A 66 5.99 -2.18 9.88
CA GLY A 66 5.84 -3.11 11.01
C GLY A 66 6.29 -4.56 10.74
N ALA A 67 6.82 -4.85 9.55
CA ALA A 67 7.48 -6.12 9.22
C ALA A 67 8.62 -5.89 8.21
N PRO A 68 9.70 -6.70 8.23
CA PRO A 68 10.77 -6.60 7.24
C PRO A 68 10.28 -6.99 5.84
N ALA A 69 10.72 -6.25 4.83
CA ALA A 69 10.39 -6.53 3.44
C ALA A 69 11.09 -7.82 2.97
N PRO A 70 10.41 -8.68 2.20
CA PRO A 70 10.93 -9.98 1.83
C PRO A 70 12.10 -9.85 0.85
N ASP A 71 13.16 -10.62 1.08
CA ASP A 71 14.41 -10.52 0.31
C ASP A 71 14.31 -11.06 -1.13
N ASN A 72 13.23 -11.77 -1.46
CA ASN A 72 13.00 -12.36 -2.77
C ASN A 72 12.21 -11.45 -3.74
N CYS A 73 11.79 -10.26 -3.28
CA CYS A 73 11.07 -9.29 -4.10
C CYS A 73 12.03 -8.17 -4.53
N VAL A 74 12.83 -8.46 -5.56
CA VAL A 74 13.87 -7.57 -6.08
C VAL A 74 13.64 -7.25 -7.55
N ASP A 75 14.21 -6.14 -8.03
CA ASP A 75 14.26 -5.80 -9.45
C ASP A 75 15.38 -6.57 -10.19
N GLU A 76 15.57 -6.26 -11.47
CA GLU A 76 16.58 -6.90 -12.33
C GLU A 76 18.02 -6.68 -11.83
N GLU A 77 18.24 -5.62 -11.06
CA GLU A 77 19.54 -5.24 -10.50
C GLU A 77 19.79 -5.87 -9.11
N GLY A 78 18.74 -6.48 -8.53
CA GLY A 78 18.78 -7.11 -7.21
C GLY A 78 18.39 -6.18 -6.07
N ASP A 79 17.90 -4.98 -6.36
CA ASP A 79 17.45 -4.02 -5.36
C ASP A 79 16.01 -4.34 -4.92
N LYS A 80 15.72 -4.14 -3.63
CA LYS A 80 14.38 -4.41 -3.08
C LYS A 80 13.33 -3.52 -3.74
N LEU A 81 12.28 -4.15 -4.27
CA LEU A 81 11.12 -3.45 -4.85
C LEU A 81 10.21 -2.86 -3.76
N ILE A 82 10.21 -3.44 -2.57
CA ILE A 82 9.44 -2.98 -1.41
C ILE A 82 10.39 -2.28 -0.45
N ALA A 83 10.10 -1.02 -0.15
CA ALA A 83 10.85 -0.25 0.83
C ALA A 83 10.28 -0.47 2.24
N GLU A 84 11.15 -0.51 3.24
CA GLU A 84 10.71 -0.52 4.63
C GLU A 84 10.48 0.93 5.11
N ILE A 85 9.42 1.15 5.86
CA ILE A 85 9.10 2.44 6.47
C ILE A 85 8.73 2.22 7.94
N SER A 86 9.22 3.10 8.82
CA SER A 86 8.78 3.10 10.22
C SER A 86 7.36 3.65 10.35
N LEU A 87 6.70 3.35 11.48
CA LEU A 87 5.37 3.89 11.75
C LEU A 87 5.40 5.42 11.87
N GLU A 88 6.49 5.96 12.41
CA GLU A 88 6.72 7.38 12.58
C GLU A 88 6.91 8.08 11.23
N GLU A 89 7.76 7.55 10.35
CA GLU A 89 7.95 8.08 8.99
C GLU A 89 6.68 8.00 8.16
N LEU A 90 5.94 6.90 8.26
CA LEU A 90 4.63 6.78 7.63
C LEU A 90 3.67 7.85 8.16
N GLY A 91 3.63 8.06 9.48
CA GLY A 91 2.78 9.07 10.10
C GLY A 91 3.09 10.50 9.62
N GLU A 92 4.36 10.82 9.37
CA GLU A 92 4.77 12.08 8.75
C GLU A 92 4.35 12.14 7.28
N ALA A 93 4.62 11.10 6.50
CA ALA A 93 4.28 11.03 5.07
C ALA A 93 2.76 11.15 4.80
N LEU A 94 1.93 10.59 5.68
CA LEU A 94 0.48 10.67 5.59
C LEU A 94 -0.08 12.09 5.82
N ARG A 95 0.68 13.03 6.41
CA ARG A 95 0.24 14.43 6.56
C ARG A 95 0.21 15.17 5.23
N ASP A 96 1.02 14.74 4.28
CA ASP A 96 1.11 15.28 2.93
C ASP A 96 0.24 14.50 1.92
N ALA A 97 -0.52 13.50 2.38
CA ALA A 97 -1.40 12.71 1.53
C ALA A 97 -2.70 13.46 1.21
N ASP A 98 -3.13 13.40 -0.04
CA ASP A 98 -4.44 13.90 -0.44
C ASP A 98 -5.54 12.90 -0.04
N PHE A 99 -5.24 11.60 -0.16
CA PHE A 99 -6.16 10.53 0.23
C PHE A 99 -5.45 9.39 0.96
N ILE A 100 -6.13 8.88 1.99
CA ILE A 100 -5.71 7.71 2.76
C ILE A 100 -6.83 6.67 2.67
N ILE A 101 -6.54 5.55 2.03
CA ILE A 101 -7.50 4.48 1.75
C ILE A 101 -7.19 3.29 2.66
N PRO A 102 -7.98 3.04 3.72
CA PRO A 102 -7.86 1.79 4.45
C PRO A 102 -8.32 0.63 3.55
N TYR A 103 -7.52 -0.42 3.48
CA TYR A 103 -7.75 -1.54 2.56
C TYR A 103 -7.63 -2.90 3.26
N GLY A 104 -8.49 -3.84 2.86
CA GLY A 104 -8.44 -5.21 3.37
C GLY A 104 -8.94 -5.39 4.80
N LEU A 105 -9.65 -4.40 5.35
CA LEU A 105 -10.30 -4.50 6.66
C LEU A 105 -11.42 -5.54 6.63
N SER A 106 -11.56 -6.28 7.73
CA SER A 106 -12.67 -7.21 7.91
C SER A 106 -14.00 -6.47 7.98
N LYS A 107 -15.07 -7.14 7.55
CA LYS A 107 -16.43 -6.61 7.68
C LYS A 107 -16.70 -6.32 9.16
N GLN A 108 -17.24 -5.15 9.45
CA GLN A 108 -17.62 -4.77 10.81
C GLN A 108 -18.58 -5.81 11.41
N THR A 109 -18.16 -6.44 12.51
CA THR A 109 -18.96 -7.45 13.23
C THR A 109 -19.70 -6.91 14.44
N ASN A 110 -19.33 -5.71 14.90
CA ASN A 110 -19.93 -5.05 16.06
C ASN A 110 -20.86 -3.94 15.60
N GLU A 111 -21.98 -3.76 16.28
CA GLU A 111 -22.82 -2.58 16.04
C GLU A 111 -21.99 -1.30 16.22
N PRO A 112 -22.08 -0.33 15.29
CA PRO A 112 -21.42 0.94 15.48
C PRO A 112 -21.94 1.58 16.78
N PRO A 113 -21.09 2.24 17.57
CA PRO A 113 -21.55 2.93 18.77
C PRO A 113 -22.65 3.94 18.41
N PRO A 114 -23.58 4.26 19.33
CA PRO A 114 -24.72 5.14 19.06
C PRO A 114 -24.34 6.52 18.51
N SER A 115 -23.10 6.96 18.76
CA SER A 115 -22.52 8.20 18.24
C SER A 115 -22.13 8.16 16.75
N CYS A 116 -22.00 6.97 16.18
CA CYS A 116 -21.59 6.71 14.80
C CYS A 116 -22.69 6.05 13.97
N SER A 117 -23.78 5.59 14.60
CA SER A 117 -25.02 5.19 13.92
C SER A 117 -25.77 6.45 13.50
N GLY A 118 -25.46 6.99 12.32
CA GLY A 118 -26.28 8.03 11.71
C GLY A 118 -27.75 7.58 11.68
N ALA A 119 -28.64 8.47 12.10
CA ALA A 119 -30.09 8.29 12.03
C ALA A 119 -30.57 8.07 10.59
#